data_AF-A0A933ST53-F1
#
_entry.id   AF-A0A933ST53-F1
#
_cell.length_a   1.000
_cell.length_b   1.000
_cell.length_c   1.000
_cell.angle_alpha   90.00
_cell.angle_beta   90.00
_cell.angle_gamma   90.00
#
_symmetry.space_group_name_H-M   'P 1'
#
loop_
_entity.id
_entity.type
_entity.pdbx_description
1 polymer ?
#
loop_
_entity_poly.entity_id
_entity_poly.type
_entity_poly.pdbx_seq_one_letter_code
_entity_poly.pdbx_strand_id
1 'polypeptide(L)'
;MYKKLLYPIKFEEFSFLRAVSKNSPCLIDAAMVMTGARINFQTLRVDNSIGMGFIIQRISTGDAYQVRLKPGVFPREQADLEDEIRRLRGQGKPLPAEMIDRVEKMADALSLKMLTASPAELLEITRLPAYEYRAMDLLGERGDIINKNMPR
;
A
#
# COMPACT_ATOMS: atom_id res chain seq x y z
N MET A 1 13.56 -5.38 15.61
CA MET A 1 13.96 -4.19 16.40
C MET A 1 13.35 -2.88 15.84
N TYR A 2 12.05 -2.85 15.47
CA TYR A 2 11.39 -1.65 14.88
C TYR A 2 10.00 -1.34 15.43
N LYS A 3 9.63 -1.91 16.59
CA LYS A 3 8.38 -1.62 17.31
C LYS A 3 8.29 -0.17 17.86
N LYS A 4 9.15 0.75 17.40
CA LYS A 4 9.43 2.04 18.05
C LYS A 4 9.36 3.29 17.17
N LEU A 5 9.25 3.17 15.83
CA LEU A 5 9.53 4.34 14.98
C LEU A 5 8.33 5.26 14.72
N LEU A 6 7.11 4.78 14.91
CA LEU A 6 5.92 5.63 14.77
C LEU A 6 5.21 5.84 16.11
N TYR A 7 5.07 4.78 16.91
CA TYR A 7 4.69 4.82 18.32
C TYR A 7 5.13 3.49 18.95
N PRO A 8 5.57 3.42 20.23
CA PRO A 8 5.62 2.15 20.94
C PRO A 8 4.18 1.69 21.24
N ILE A 9 3.51 1.13 20.24
CA ILE A 9 2.10 0.68 20.34
C ILE A 9 2.06 -0.52 21.29
N LYS A 10 1.46 -0.34 22.47
CA LYS A 10 1.04 -1.45 23.33
C LYS A 10 -0.13 -2.17 22.66
N PHE A 11 -0.29 -3.47 22.91
CA PHE A 11 -1.35 -4.25 22.25
C PHE A 11 -2.75 -3.68 22.55
N GLU A 12 -2.92 -3.06 23.72
CA GLU A 12 -4.15 -2.36 24.10
C GLU A 12 -4.44 -1.08 23.28
N GLU A 13 -3.49 -0.57 22.48
CA GLU A 13 -3.61 0.69 21.75
C GLU A 13 -4.05 0.55 20.28
N PHE A 14 -4.22 -0.67 19.76
CA PHE A 14 -4.60 -0.89 18.35
C PHE A 14 -5.99 -0.33 17.98
N SER A 15 -6.90 -0.16 18.95
CA SER A 15 -8.20 0.47 18.74
C SER A 15 -8.16 2.01 18.67
N PHE A 16 -6.99 2.63 18.89
CA PHE A 16 -6.82 4.09 18.88
C PHE A 16 -6.17 4.62 17.61
N LEU A 17 -5.93 3.77 16.62
CA LEU A 17 -5.37 4.18 15.34
C LEU A 17 -6.42 4.16 14.24
N ARG A 18 -6.29 5.12 13.33
CA ARG A 18 -6.96 5.11 12.04
C ARG A 18 -5.94 5.27 10.94
N ALA A 19 -6.24 4.71 9.79
CA ALA A 19 -5.32 4.64 8.66
C ALA A 19 -5.99 5.09 7.37
N VAL A 20 -5.19 5.67 6.48
CA VAL A 20 -5.55 5.88 5.08
C VAL A 20 -4.58 5.10 4.22
N SER A 21 -5.09 4.36 3.25
CA SER A 21 -4.31 3.56 2.31
C SER A 21 -4.71 3.91 0.87
N LYS A 22 -3.78 3.78 -0.07
CA LYS A 22 -4.13 3.67 -1.50
C LYS A 22 -5.01 2.44 -1.72
N ASN A 23 -5.87 2.48 -2.75
CA ASN A 23 -6.63 1.33 -3.20
C ASN A 23 -5.69 0.28 -3.81
N SER A 24 -5.11 -0.54 -2.96
CA SER A 24 -4.23 -1.64 -3.31
C SER A 24 -4.48 -2.77 -2.32
N PRO A 25 -4.83 -3.99 -2.77
CA PRO A 25 -5.17 -5.09 -1.88
C PRO A 25 -4.10 -5.33 -0.80
N CYS A 26 -2.83 -5.41 -1.21
CA CYS A 26 -1.72 -5.65 -0.27
C CYS A 26 -1.48 -4.50 0.70
N LEU A 27 -1.65 -3.24 0.26
CA LEU A 27 -1.50 -2.09 1.16
C LEU A 27 -2.65 -2.03 2.17
N ILE A 28 -3.89 -2.22 1.72
CA ILE A 28 -5.07 -2.25 2.60
C ILE A 28 -4.90 -3.33 3.67
N ASP A 29 -4.52 -4.55 3.29
CA ASP A 29 -4.30 -5.64 4.24
C ASP A 29 -3.18 -5.31 5.23
N ALA A 30 -2.06 -4.75 4.76
CA ALA A 30 -0.97 -4.31 5.62
C ALA A 30 -1.42 -3.22 6.61
N ALA A 31 -2.18 -2.21 6.15
CA ALA A 31 -2.71 -1.17 7.02
C ALA A 31 -3.62 -1.77 8.10
N MET A 32 -4.53 -2.67 7.72
CA MET A 32 -5.45 -3.34 8.65
C MET A 32 -4.71 -4.16 9.70
N VAL A 33 -3.76 -5.00 9.28
CA VAL A 33 -3.02 -5.89 10.18
C VAL A 33 -2.13 -5.08 11.13
N MET A 34 -1.47 -4.04 10.64
CA MET A 34 -0.48 -3.29 11.42
C MET A 34 -1.11 -2.25 12.36
N THR A 35 -2.30 -1.76 12.04
CA THR A 35 -2.94 -0.69 12.81
C THR A 35 -4.20 -1.12 13.55
N GLY A 36 -4.84 -2.23 13.15
CA GLY A 36 -6.16 -2.60 13.65
C GLY A 36 -7.32 -1.81 13.02
N ALA A 37 -7.02 -0.84 12.15
CA ALA A 37 -8.02 -0.06 11.42
C ALA A 37 -8.92 -0.96 10.56
N ARG A 38 -10.21 -0.66 10.47
CA ARG A 38 -11.18 -1.44 9.70
C ARG A 38 -12.12 -0.53 8.92
N ILE A 39 -12.54 -1.01 7.76
CA ILE A 39 -13.54 -0.34 6.90
C ILE A 39 -14.89 -0.27 7.62
N ASN A 40 -15.35 -1.36 8.25
CA ASN A 40 -16.65 -1.42 8.93
C ASN A 40 -16.75 -0.51 10.18
N PHE A 41 -15.62 -0.12 10.76
CA PHE A 41 -15.57 0.85 11.87
C PHE A 41 -15.16 2.25 11.40
N GLN A 42 -15.07 2.48 10.08
CA GLN A 42 -14.65 3.74 9.48
C GLN A 42 -13.30 4.27 9.98
N THR A 43 -12.44 3.37 10.48
CA THR A 43 -11.07 3.69 10.91
C THR A 43 -10.03 3.39 9.84
N LEU A 44 -10.42 2.69 8.76
CA LEU A 44 -9.64 2.60 7.54
C LEU A 44 -10.35 3.33 6.41
N ARG A 45 -9.64 4.24 5.74
CA ARG A 45 -10.09 4.95 4.56
C ARG A 45 -9.24 4.57 3.34
N VAL A 46 -9.87 4.47 2.18
CA VAL A 46 -9.18 4.35 0.90
C VAL A 46 -9.05 5.73 0.24
N ASP A 47 -7.83 6.13 -0.10
CA ASP A 47 -7.53 7.38 -0.80
C ASP A 47 -6.34 7.19 -1.76
N ASN A 48 -6.60 7.22 -3.06
CA ASN A 48 -5.56 7.01 -4.08
C ASN A 48 -4.57 8.17 -4.19
N SER A 49 -4.92 9.37 -3.70
CA SER A 49 -4.07 10.56 -3.81
C SER A 49 -2.80 10.45 -2.97
N ILE A 50 -2.76 9.57 -1.96
CA ILE A 50 -1.60 9.41 -1.07
C ILE A 50 -0.45 8.63 -1.72
N GLY A 51 -0.68 7.99 -2.87
CA GLY A 51 0.32 7.20 -3.59
C GLY A 51 0.69 5.88 -2.91
N MET A 52 1.90 5.38 -3.16
CA MET A 52 2.41 4.13 -2.57
C MET A 52 2.82 4.35 -1.11
N GLY A 53 1.84 4.32 -0.22
CA GLY A 53 2.06 4.61 1.19
C GLY A 53 0.78 4.57 2.03
N PHE A 54 0.92 5.07 3.25
CA PHE A 54 -0.12 5.13 4.27
C PHE A 54 -0.12 6.48 4.96
N ILE A 55 -1.27 6.87 5.51
CA ILE A 55 -1.34 7.84 6.60
C ILE A 55 -1.80 7.08 7.84
N ILE A 56 -1.13 7.27 8.96
CA ILE A 56 -1.54 6.70 10.25
C ILE A 56 -1.78 7.87 11.19
N GLN A 57 -2.92 7.87 11.86
CA GLN A 57 -3.28 8.88 12.85
C GLN A 57 -3.71 8.24 14.15
N ARG A 58 -3.21 8.78 15.26
CA ARG A 58 -3.71 8.47 16.60
C ARG A 58 -5.00 9.26 16.84
N ILE A 59 -6.09 8.55 17.12
CA ILE A 59 -7.44 9.13 17.30
C ILE A 59 -7.46 10.09 18.49
N SER A 60 -6.83 9.72 19.61
CA SER A 60 -6.90 10.49 20.86
C SER A 60 -6.15 11.82 20.83
N THR A 61 -5.07 11.93 20.06
CA THR A 61 -4.23 13.15 20.01
C THR A 61 -4.33 13.89 18.68
N GLY A 62 -4.82 13.23 17.64
CA GLY A 62 -4.80 13.73 16.28
C GLY A 62 -3.41 13.70 15.62
N ASP A 63 -2.37 13.20 16.28
CA ASP A 63 -1.03 13.09 15.67
C ASP A 63 -1.04 12.16 14.48
N ALA A 64 -0.64 12.70 13.33
CA ALA A 64 -0.67 11.99 12.05
C ALA A 64 0.70 11.99 11.38
N TYR A 65 1.00 10.86 10.74
CA TYR A 65 2.22 10.66 9.96
C TYR A 65 1.85 10.03 8.63
N GLN A 66 2.46 10.55 7.56
CA GLN A 66 2.47 9.92 6.26
C GLN A 66 3.73 9.07 6.13
N VAL A 67 3.57 7.85 5.66
CA VAL A 67 4.67 6.93 5.34
C VAL A 67 4.57 6.59 3.87
N ARG A 68 5.64 6.83 3.10
CA ARG A 68 5.67 6.56 1.66
C ARG A 68 6.92 5.79 1.29
N LEU A 69 6.84 5.00 0.24
CA LEU A 69 8.05 4.53 -0.43
C LEU A 69 8.77 5.74 -1.04
N LYS A 70 10.09 5.80 -0.83
CA LYS A 70 10.93 6.81 -1.50
C LYS A 70 10.86 6.65 -3.02
N PRO A 71 11.02 7.75 -3.78
CA PRO A 71 11.12 7.67 -5.23
C PRO A 71 12.20 6.67 -5.68
N GLY A 72 11.90 5.84 -6.67
CA GLY A 72 12.82 4.83 -7.19
C GLY A 72 12.92 3.53 -6.37
N VAL A 73 12.26 3.43 -5.21
CA VAL A 73 12.16 2.15 -4.49
C VAL A 73 11.30 1.17 -5.27
N PHE A 74 10.11 1.61 -5.70
CA PHE A 74 9.30 0.90 -6.68
C PHE A 74 9.78 1.31 -8.09
N PRO A 75 10.31 0.39 -8.91
CA PRO A 75 10.87 0.75 -10.22
C PRO A 75 9.80 1.27 -11.17
N ARG A 76 10.09 2.38 -11.86
CA ARG A 76 9.17 2.96 -12.85
C ARG A 76 8.87 1.99 -13.99
N GLU A 77 9.89 1.28 -14.46
CA GLU A 77 9.73 0.26 -15.51
C GLU A 77 8.77 -0.87 -15.10
N GLN A 78 8.74 -1.23 -13.81
CA GLN A 78 7.79 -2.22 -13.31
C GLN A 78 6.36 -1.65 -13.35
N ALA A 79 6.19 -0.40 -12.90
CA ALA A 79 4.88 0.28 -12.93
C ALA A 79 4.34 0.39 -14.37
N ASP A 80 5.19 0.82 -15.31
CA ASP A 80 4.84 0.98 -16.72
C ASP A 80 4.44 -0.38 -17.34
N LEU A 81 5.18 -1.46 -17.02
CA LEU A 81 4.85 -2.82 -17.48
C LEU A 81 3.54 -3.33 -16.89
N GLU A 82 3.30 -3.12 -15.58
CA GLU A 82 2.04 -3.47 -14.94
C GLU A 82 0.84 -2.73 -15.55
N ASP A 83 1.00 -1.44 -15.86
CA ASP A 83 -0.05 -0.64 -16.49
C ASP A 83 -0.31 -1.07 -17.93
N GLU A 84 0.72 -1.44 -18.68
CA GLU A 84 0.57 -2.03 -20.01
C GLU A 84 -0.20 -3.37 -19.95
N ILE A 85 0.19 -4.25 -19.03
CA ILE A 85 -0.49 -5.53 -18.78
C ILE A 85 -1.98 -5.29 -18.48
N ARG A 86 -2.29 -4.38 -17.56
CA ARG A 86 -3.68 -4.01 -17.21
C ARG A 86 -4.43 -3.46 -18.41
N ARG A 87 -3.82 -2.57 -19.19
CA ARG A 87 -4.43 -1.96 -20.38
C ARG A 87 -4.76 -2.99 -21.45
N LEU A 88 -3.83 -3.88 -21.78
CA LEU A 88 -4.04 -4.93 -22.79
C LEU A 88 -5.14 -5.89 -22.34
N ARG A 89 -5.18 -6.24 -21.05
CA ARG A 89 -6.25 -7.08 -20.46
C ARG A 89 -7.61 -6.40 -20.47
N GLY A 90 -7.67 -5.13 -20.10
CA GLY A 90 -8.91 -4.34 -20.18
C GLY A 90 -9.47 -4.26 -21.60
N GLN A 91 -8.64 -4.46 -22.62
CA GLN A 91 -9.03 -4.53 -24.03
C GLN A 91 -9.33 -5.97 -24.51
N GLY A 92 -9.26 -6.97 -23.65
CA GLY A 92 -9.42 -8.39 -24.01
C GLY A 92 -8.31 -8.93 -24.92
N LYS A 93 -7.17 -8.24 -25.02
CA LYS A 93 -6.06 -8.64 -25.89
C LYS A 93 -5.24 -9.77 -25.28
N PRO A 94 -4.64 -10.64 -26.10
CA PRO A 94 -3.69 -11.63 -25.61
C PRO A 94 -2.47 -10.92 -25.00
N LEU A 95 -1.94 -11.52 -23.93
CA LEU A 95 -0.68 -11.10 -23.33
C LEU A 95 0.40 -12.15 -23.65
N PRO A 96 1.57 -11.73 -24.15
CA PRO A 96 2.74 -12.59 -24.21
C PRO A 96 3.13 -13.11 -22.83
N ALA A 97 3.47 -14.41 -22.72
CA ALA A 97 3.92 -15.02 -21.47
C ALA A 97 5.16 -14.30 -20.90
N GLU A 98 6.08 -13.89 -21.76
CA GLU A 98 7.30 -13.17 -21.39
C GLU A 98 7.03 -11.88 -20.60
N MET A 99 5.92 -11.17 -20.87
CA MET A 99 5.56 -9.99 -20.09
C MET A 99 5.23 -10.34 -18.63
N ILE A 100 4.60 -11.48 -18.41
CA ILE A 100 4.27 -11.98 -17.08
C ILE A 100 5.54 -12.44 -16.37
N ASP A 101 6.37 -13.25 -17.02
CA ASP A 101 7.64 -13.72 -16.46
C ASP A 101 8.53 -12.54 -16.05
N ARG A 102 8.57 -11.49 -16.86
CA ARG A 102 9.33 -10.28 -16.57
C ARG A 102 8.77 -9.54 -15.37
N VAL A 103 7.44 -9.33 -15.29
CA VAL A 103 6.85 -8.59 -14.17
C VAL A 103 6.99 -9.36 -12.85
N GLU A 104 6.86 -10.69 -12.88
CA GLU A 104 7.06 -11.56 -11.71
C GLU A 104 8.51 -11.49 -11.22
N LYS A 105 9.49 -11.59 -12.12
CA LYS A 105 10.91 -11.43 -11.77
C LYS A 105 11.22 -10.06 -11.16
N MET A 106 10.60 -9.00 -11.66
CA MET A 106 10.75 -7.65 -11.10
C MET A 106 10.13 -7.56 -9.71
N ALA A 107 8.96 -8.16 -9.50
CA ALA A 107 8.29 -8.21 -8.21
C ALA A 107 9.08 -9.02 -7.16
N ASP A 108 9.70 -10.13 -7.55
CA ASP A 108 10.58 -10.92 -6.69
C ASP A 108 11.82 -10.11 -6.25
N ALA A 109 12.47 -9.42 -7.19
CA ALA A 109 13.61 -8.57 -6.90
C ALA A 109 13.23 -7.41 -5.96
N LEU A 110 12.07 -6.78 -6.19
CA LEU A 110 11.55 -5.73 -5.31
C LEU A 110 11.25 -6.28 -3.90
N SER A 111 10.63 -7.46 -3.81
CA SER A 111 10.32 -8.11 -2.54
C SER A 111 11.58 -8.41 -1.74
N LEU A 112 12.62 -8.94 -2.40
CA LEU A 112 13.92 -9.18 -1.76
C LEU A 112 14.55 -7.88 -1.25
N LYS A 113 14.52 -6.81 -2.06
CA LYS A 113 15.01 -5.48 -1.64
C LYS A 113 14.24 -4.96 -0.42
N MET A 114 12.91 -5.08 -0.42
CA MET A 114 12.07 -4.64 0.70
C MET A 114 12.35 -5.40 2.00
N LEU A 115 12.72 -6.68 1.92
CA LEU A 115 13.03 -7.52 3.08
C LEU A 115 14.45 -7.33 3.63
N THR A 116 15.37 -6.86 2.80
CA THR A 116 16.81 -6.82 3.13
C THR A 116 17.36 -5.42 3.36
N ALA A 117 16.79 -4.40 2.71
CA ALA A 117 17.19 -3.01 2.92
C ALA A 117 16.67 -2.47 4.26
N SER A 118 17.35 -1.47 4.82
CA SER A 118 16.87 -0.81 6.03
C SER A 118 15.60 0.01 5.73
N PRO A 119 14.66 0.13 6.68
CA PRO A 119 13.47 0.95 6.47
C PRO A 119 13.78 2.41 6.11
N ALA A 120 14.90 2.96 6.61
CA ALA A 120 15.34 4.32 6.32
C ALA A 120 15.75 4.52 4.85
N GLU A 121 16.17 3.47 4.15
CA GLU A 121 16.47 3.50 2.71
C GLU A 121 15.22 3.39 1.86
N LEU A 122 14.17 2.77 2.39
CA LEU A 122 12.93 2.47 1.67
C LEU A 122 11.85 3.52 1.87
N LEU A 123 11.78 4.10 3.07
CA LEU A 123 10.63 4.87 3.52
C LEU A 123 10.99 6.33 3.79
N GLU A 124 10.06 7.20 3.40
CA GLU A 124 9.98 8.57 3.87
C GLU A 124 8.83 8.66 4.87
N ILE A 125 9.09 9.30 6.01
CA ILE A 125 8.10 9.52 7.06
C ILE A 125 7.97 11.02 7.31
N THR A 126 6.78 11.54 7.11
CA THR A 126 6.48 12.97 7.24
C THR A 126 5.38 13.18 8.27
N ARG A 127 5.60 14.05 9.26
CA ARG A 127 4.53 14.46 10.17
C ARG A 127 3.52 15.32 9.41
N LEU A 128 2.23 15.06 9.60
CA LEU A 128 1.14 15.85 9.02
C LEU A 128 0.46 16.68 10.11
N PRO A 129 0.91 17.94 10.37
CA PRO A 129 0.27 18.79 11.35
C PRO A 129 -1.17 19.10 10.93
N ALA A 130 -2.10 19.07 11.89
CA ALA A 130 -3.52 19.35 11.68
C ALA A 130 -4.20 18.48 10.61
N TYR A 131 -3.71 17.26 10.37
CA TYR A 131 -4.37 16.33 9.45
C TYR A 131 -5.77 15.97 9.92
N GLU A 132 -6.78 16.28 9.10
CA GLU A 132 -8.16 15.93 9.34
C GLU A 132 -8.49 14.62 8.62
N TYR A 133 -8.65 13.53 9.36
CA TYR A 133 -9.18 12.31 8.80
C TYR A 133 -10.68 12.44 8.60
N ARG A 134 -11.13 12.11 7.38
CA ARG A 134 -12.54 12.05 7.01
C ARG A 134 -12.90 10.61 6.67
N ALA A 135 -13.87 10.04 7.37
CA ALA A 135 -14.42 8.73 7.01
C ALA A 135 -15.01 8.79 5.59
N MET A 136 -14.97 7.67 4.87
CA MET A 136 -15.55 7.57 3.53
C MET A 136 -15.86 6.12 3.21
N ASP A 137 -17.04 5.88 2.64
CA ASP A 137 -17.46 4.57 2.14
C ASP A 137 -16.94 4.38 0.71
N LEU A 138 -15.61 4.25 0.55
CA LEU A 138 -15.00 4.03 -0.76
C LEU A 138 -14.53 2.58 -0.88
N LEU A 139 -15.28 1.79 -1.64
CA LEU A 139 -14.91 0.45 -2.06
C LEU A 139 -14.28 0.55 -3.45
N GLY A 140 -13.05 0.05 -3.58
CA GLY A 140 -12.33 0.01 -4.84
C GLY A 140 -12.59 -1.27 -5.64
N GLU A 141 -12.37 -1.21 -6.95
CA GLU A 141 -12.36 -2.42 -7.79
C GLU A 141 -11.12 -3.29 -7.52
N ARG A 142 -11.28 -4.61 -7.63
CA ARG A 142 -10.22 -5.60 -7.41
C ARG A 142 -9.33 -5.75 -8.64
N GLY A 143 -8.15 -5.13 -8.62
CA GLY A 143 -7.15 -5.28 -9.68
C GLY A 143 -6.37 -6.61 -9.65
N ASP A 144 -6.38 -7.32 -8.52
CA ASP A 144 -5.61 -8.56 -8.30
C ASP A 144 -6.20 -9.79 -9.01
N ILE A 145 -7.46 -9.73 -9.44
CA ILE A 145 -8.14 -10.84 -10.12
C ILE A 145 -7.98 -10.82 -11.65
N ILE A 146 -7.41 -9.74 -12.21
CA ILE A 146 -7.34 -9.52 -13.67
C ILE A 146 -6.61 -10.65 -14.40
N ASN A 147 -5.64 -11.32 -13.75
CA ASN A 147 -4.80 -12.35 -14.36
C ASN A 147 -5.17 -13.79 -13.96
N LYS A 148 -6.22 -14.00 -13.15
CA LYS A 148 -6.47 -15.30 -12.50
C LYS A 148 -6.74 -16.48 -13.46
N ASN A 149 -7.24 -16.20 -14.66
CA ASN A 149 -7.63 -17.23 -15.64
C ASN A 149 -6.71 -17.26 -16.89
N MET A 150 -5.49 -16.77 -16.79
CA MET A 150 -4.55 -16.80 -17.92
C MET A 150 -4.10 -18.24 -18.23
N PRO A 151 -4.22 -18.71 -19.48
CA PRO A 151 -3.53 -19.94 -19.92
C PRO A 151 -2.02 -19.74 -19.80
N ARG A 152 -1.34 -20.66 -19.12
CA ARG A 152 0.13 -20.70 -19.01
C ARG A 152 0.72 -21.48 -20.16
#